data_AF-A0A835JEK8-F1
#
_entry.id   AF-A0A835JEK8-F1
#
_cell.length_a   1.000
_cell.length_b   1.000
_cell.length_c   1.000
_cell.angle_alpha   90.00
_cell.angle_beta   90.00
_cell.angle_gamma   90.00
#
_symmetry.space_group_name_H-M   'P 1'
#
loop_
_entity.id
_entity.type
_entity.pdbx_description
1 polymer ?
#
loop_
_entity_poly.entity_id
_entity_poly.type
_entity_poly.pdbx_seq_one_letter_code
_entity_poly.pdbx_strand_id
1 'polypeptide(L)'
;MILDNHFSQERGAAETNDPWCSSTIRRLKEASPLSLKVALRSTLDQCLVREYRMSLQGISKQISGDFCEGVRARMVDKDMAPKWNPPSLEQVSEDMVDRYFSPLSESEPDLDLPTKQREAFISRGRGSNLSYVQRLKSLTIQ
;
A
#
# COMPACT_ATOMS: atom_id res chain seq x y z
N MET A 1 -8.83 -19.24 -6.23
CA MET A 1 -10.06 -19.34 -5.41
C MET A 1 -9.97 -18.61 -4.06
N ILE A 2 -9.07 -17.64 -3.89
CA ILE A 2 -9.05 -16.69 -2.75
C ILE A 2 -9.12 -15.22 -3.24
N LEU A 3 -8.86 -14.97 -4.53
CA LEU A 3 -8.80 -13.62 -5.10
C LEU A 3 -10.16 -12.99 -5.45
N ASP A 4 -11.25 -13.76 -5.43
CA ASP A 4 -12.59 -13.24 -5.76
C ASP A 4 -13.29 -12.56 -4.57
N ASN A 5 -12.74 -12.66 -3.34
CA ASN A 5 -13.47 -12.26 -2.12
C ASN A 5 -13.24 -10.80 -1.70
N HIS A 6 -12.27 -10.09 -2.28
CA HIS A 6 -12.01 -8.69 -1.91
C HIS A 6 -12.81 -7.64 -2.69
N PHE A 7 -13.37 -7.99 -3.85
CA PHE A 7 -14.21 -7.07 -4.64
C PHE A 7 -15.68 -7.02 -4.17
N SER A 8 -16.07 -7.89 -3.24
CA SER A 8 -17.45 -7.97 -2.71
C SER A 8 -17.80 -6.89 -1.68
N GLN A 9 -16.85 -6.06 -1.23
CA GLN A 9 -17.12 -4.99 -0.25
C GLN A 9 -17.63 -3.68 -0.87
N GLU A 10 -17.51 -3.47 -2.19
CA GLU A 10 -18.06 -2.27 -2.82
C GLU A 10 -19.60 -2.23 -2.79
N ARG A 11 -20.25 -3.40 -2.67
CA ARG A 11 -21.72 -3.48 -2.64
C ARG A 11 -22.34 -3.13 -1.28
N GLY A 12 -21.62 -3.29 -0.16
CA GLY A 12 -22.13 -2.97 1.18
C GLY A 12 -22.07 -1.48 1.54
N ALA A 13 -21.08 -0.75 1.01
CA ALA A 13 -20.94 0.69 1.27
C ALA A 13 -21.95 1.55 0.49
N ALA A 14 -22.57 1.00 -0.57
CA ALA A 14 -23.62 1.67 -1.32
C ALA A 14 -24.97 1.70 -0.58
N GLU A 15 -25.15 0.88 0.46
CA GLU A 15 -26.39 0.84 1.25
C GLU A 15 -26.43 1.92 2.33
N THR A 16 -25.27 2.38 2.79
CA THR A 16 -25.17 3.54 3.68
C THR A 16 -25.00 4.78 2.81
N ASN A 17 -26.00 5.65 2.76
CA ASN A 17 -25.91 6.98 2.14
C ASN A 17 -24.99 7.93 2.96
N ASP A 18 -23.84 7.40 3.42
CA ASP A 18 -22.84 8.10 4.21
C ASP A 18 -22.01 9.01 3.29
N PRO A 19 -22.01 10.33 3.54
CA PRO A 19 -21.16 11.27 2.83
C PRO A 19 -19.67 10.87 2.84
N TRP A 20 -19.21 10.22 3.90
CA TRP A 20 -17.82 9.74 4.01
C TRP A 20 -17.50 8.68 2.95
N CYS A 21 -18.32 7.63 2.84
CA CYS A 21 -18.17 6.58 1.83
C CYS A 21 -18.15 7.15 0.41
N SER A 22 -19.11 8.02 0.10
CA SER A 22 -19.21 8.67 -1.21
C SER A 22 -17.97 9.52 -1.54
N SER A 23 -17.48 10.30 -0.56
CA SER A 23 -16.29 11.13 -0.73
C SER A 23 -15.00 10.31 -0.91
N THR A 24 -14.90 9.18 -0.20
CA THR A 24 -13.76 8.26 -0.28
C THR A 24 -13.74 7.58 -1.65
N ILE A 25 -14.87 7.04 -2.11
CA ILE A 25 -14.98 6.43 -3.45
C ILE A 25 -14.59 7.44 -4.54
N ARG A 26 -15.05 8.70 -4.43
CA ARG A 26 -14.67 9.75 -5.38
C ARG A 26 -13.15 9.96 -5.42
N ARG A 27 -12.49 10.05 -4.27
CA ARG A 27 -11.03 10.20 -4.18
C ARG A 27 -10.27 9.01 -4.74
N LEU A 28 -10.76 7.79 -4.50
CA LEU A 28 -10.15 6.58 -5.07
C LEU A 28 -10.23 6.61 -6.60
N LYS A 29 -11.35 7.05 -7.18
CA LYS A 29 -11.51 7.19 -8.64
C LYS A 29 -10.58 8.23 -9.28
N GLU A 30 -10.03 9.16 -8.51
CA GLU A 30 -9.04 10.14 -9.00
C GLU A 30 -7.60 9.57 -9.04
N ALA A 31 -7.36 8.42 -8.39
CA ALA A 31 -6.05 7.78 -8.33
C ALA A 31 -5.79 6.84 -9.52
N SER A 32 -4.52 6.51 -9.77
CA SER A 32 -4.14 5.49 -10.75
C SER A 32 -4.72 4.12 -10.34
N PRO A 33 -5.50 3.45 -11.21
CA PRO A 33 -6.05 2.12 -10.92
C PRO A 33 -4.97 1.08 -10.62
N LEU A 34 -3.85 1.12 -11.33
CA LEU A 34 -2.71 0.23 -11.11
C LEU A 34 -2.08 0.48 -9.75
N SER A 35 -1.83 1.74 -9.40
CA SER A 35 -1.29 2.13 -8.09
C SER A 35 -2.19 1.66 -6.94
N LEU A 36 -3.52 1.72 -7.11
CA LEU A 36 -4.47 1.23 -6.09
C LEU A 36 -4.33 -0.27 -5.86
N LYS A 37 -4.28 -1.09 -6.92
CA LYS A 37 -4.09 -2.55 -6.77
C LYS A 37 -2.73 -2.89 -6.15
N VAL A 38 -1.68 -2.19 -6.57
CA VAL A 38 -0.33 -2.36 -6.03
C VAL A 38 -0.27 -2.01 -4.53
N ALA A 39 -0.94 -0.93 -4.10
CA ALA A 39 -0.99 -0.50 -2.71
C ALA A 39 -1.73 -1.50 -1.81
N LEU A 40 -2.81 -2.13 -2.30
CA LEU A 40 -3.62 -3.07 -1.54
C LEU A 40 -2.90 -4.42 -1.29
N ARG A 41 -1.99 -4.82 -2.17
CA ARG A 41 -1.35 -6.15 -2.13
C ARG A 41 -0.23 -6.27 -1.09
N SER A 42 0.33 -5.17 -0.61
CA SER A 42 1.61 -5.15 0.11
C SER A 42 1.46 -5.08 1.63
N THR A 43 2.27 -5.86 2.36
CA THR A 43 2.56 -5.62 3.79
C THR A 43 3.44 -4.38 3.95
N LEU A 44 3.60 -3.85 5.17
CA LEU A 44 4.44 -2.66 5.40
C LEU A 44 5.88 -2.82 4.89
N ASP A 45 6.52 -3.96 5.16
CA ASP A 45 7.90 -4.20 4.72
C ASP A 45 7.98 -4.32 3.19
N GLN A 46 7.00 -4.97 2.57
CA GLN A 46 6.88 -5.03 1.11
C GLN A 46 6.61 -3.66 0.50
N CYS A 47 5.83 -2.79 1.17
CA CYS A 47 5.65 -1.40 0.76
C CYS A 47 6.98 -0.67 0.72
N LEU A 48 7.79 -0.77 1.77
CA LEU A 48 9.06 -0.03 1.85
C LEU A 48 10.05 -0.46 0.76
N VAL A 49 10.19 -1.76 0.53
CA VAL A 49 11.03 -2.28 -0.57
C VAL A 49 10.48 -1.81 -1.92
N ARG A 50 9.16 -1.92 -2.15
CA ARG A 50 8.51 -1.42 -3.38
C ARG A 50 8.75 0.07 -3.58
N GLU A 51 8.51 0.91 -2.58
CA GLU A 51 8.69 2.37 -2.68
C GLU A 51 10.14 2.73 -2.99
N TYR A 52 11.09 1.97 -2.45
CA TYR A 52 12.50 2.10 -2.81
C TYR A 52 12.74 1.80 -4.30
N ARG A 53 12.26 0.64 -4.79
CA ARG A 53 12.35 0.27 -6.22
C ARG A 53 11.70 1.32 -7.13
N MET A 54 10.50 1.78 -6.75
CA MET A 54 9.77 2.82 -7.48
C MET A 54 10.51 4.15 -7.47
N SER A 55 11.22 4.50 -6.41
CA SER A 55 12.01 5.74 -6.36
C SER A 55 13.21 5.69 -7.32
N LEU A 56 13.83 4.52 -7.47
CA LEU A 56 14.93 4.32 -8.43
C LEU A 56 14.43 4.29 -9.89
N GLN A 57 13.30 3.63 -10.14
CA GLN A 57 12.79 3.39 -11.50
C GLN A 57 11.65 4.33 -11.92
N GLY A 58 11.16 5.18 -11.03
CA GLY A 58 9.96 5.99 -11.26
C GLY A 58 10.13 7.02 -12.37
N ILE A 59 11.34 7.53 -12.56
CA ILE A 59 11.68 8.46 -13.65
C ILE A 59 11.89 7.72 -14.97
N SER A 60 12.42 6.49 -14.93
CA SER A 60 12.73 5.72 -16.14
C SER A 60 11.48 5.18 -16.83
N LYS A 61 10.31 5.27 -16.19
CA LYS A 61 9.00 4.80 -16.67
C LYS A 61 8.99 3.31 -17.05
N GLN A 62 9.95 2.53 -16.55
CA GLN A 62 10.12 1.12 -16.92
C GLN A 62 8.94 0.26 -16.45
N ILE A 63 8.37 0.57 -15.29
CA ILE A 63 7.22 -0.16 -14.73
C ILE A 63 5.89 0.46 -15.21
N SER A 64 5.74 1.78 -15.05
CA SER A 64 4.57 2.53 -15.49
C SER A 64 4.92 4.01 -15.68
N GLY A 65 4.19 4.68 -16.58
CA GLY A 65 4.24 6.14 -16.74
C GLY A 65 3.40 6.91 -15.72
N ASP A 66 2.58 6.23 -14.91
CA ASP A 66 1.59 6.85 -14.03
C ASP A 66 2.22 7.77 -12.97
N PHE A 67 3.43 7.47 -12.49
CA PHE A 67 4.12 8.37 -11.56
C PHE A 67 4.37 9.74 -12.21
N CYS A 68 5.00 9.75 -13.40
CA CYS A 68 5.26 10.98 -14.14
C CYS A 68 3.96 11.68 -14.55
N GLU A 69 2.94 10.92 -14.93
CA GLU A 69 1.64 11.48 -15.30
C GLU A 69 0.94 12.15 -14.11
N GLY A 70 1.03 11.57 -12.92
CA GLY A 70 0.48 12.18 -11.71
C GLY A 70 1.20 13.46 -11.34
N VAL A 71 2.53 13.48 -11.45
CA VAL A 71 3.33 14.70 -11.27
C VAL A 71 2.95 15.75 -12.32
N ARG A 72 2.83 15.36 -13.59
CA ARG A 72 2.40 16.25 -14.66
C ARG A 72 1.05 16.90 -14.33
N ALA A 73 0.02 16.08 -14.08
CA ALA A 73 -1.34 16.55 -13.87
C ALA A 73 -1.51 17.42 -12.61
N ARG A 74 -0.79 17.13 -11.52
CA ARG A 74 -0.96 17.81 -10.23
C ARG A 74 0.01 18.97 -10.01
N MET A 75 1.24 18.88 -10.53
CA MET A 75 2.30 19.83 -10.19
C MET A 75 2.78 20.65 -11.39
N VAL A 76 2.85 20.06 -12.58
CA VAL A 76 3.38 20.73 -13.78
C VAL A 76 2.27 21.50 -14.50
N ASP A 77 1.34 20.78 -15.10
CA ASP A 77 0.26 21.36 -15.90
C ASP A 77 -0.91 21.81 -15.03
N LYS A 78 -1.07 21.21 -13.85
CA LYS A 78 -2.13 21.52 -12.86
C LYS A 78 -3.54 21.42 -13.42
N ASP A 79 -3.73 20.56 -14.42
CA ASP A 79 -5.04 20.31 -15.05
C ASP A 79 -5.94 19.42 -14.19
N MET A 80 -5.38 18.74 -13.18
CA MET A 80 -6.07 17.75 -12.34
C MET A 80 -6.74 16.63 -13.16
N ALA A 81 -6.25 16.38 -14.38
CA ALA A 81 -6.81 15.46 -15.35
C ALA A 81 -5.75 14.44 -15.82
N PRO A 82 -5.31 13.54 -14.91
CA PRO A 82 -4.30 12.55 -15.25
C PRO A 82 -4.86 11.50 -16.23
N LYS A 83 -4.02 11.10 -17.17
CA LYS A 83 -4.28 10.08 -18.19
C LYS A 83 -3.65 8.75 -17.77
N TRP A 84 -4.27 8.10 -16.81
CA TRP A 84 -3.79 6.83 -16.27
C TRP A 84 -3.78 5.72 -17.32
N ASN A 85 -2.77 4.85 -17.24
CA ASN A 85 -2.69 3.66 -18.06
C ASN A 85 -2.31 2.43 -17.20
N PRO A 86 -3.24 1.48 -16.99
CA PRO A 86 -4.60 1.42 -17.56
C PRO A 86 -5.60 2.41 -16.92
N PRO A 87 -6.66 2.82 -17.64
CA PRO A 87 -7.63 3.81 -17.19
C PRO A 87 -8.69 3.29 -16.20
N SER A 88 -8.80 1.97 -15.98
CA SER A 88 -9.79 1.40 -15.04
C SER A 88 -9.25 0.18 -14.29
N LEU A 89 -9.88 -0.16 -13.16
CA LEU A 89 -9.46 -1.28 -12.29
C LEU A 89 -9.60 -2.64 -12.98
N GLU A 90 -10.60 -2.80 -13.84
CA GLU A 90 -10.90 -4.03 -14.58
C GLU A 90 -9.80 -4.33 -15.61
N GLN A 91 -9.14 -3.28 -16.11
CA GLN A 91 -8.07 -3.40 -17.11
C GLN A 91 -6.69 -3.65 -16.49
N VAL A 92 -6.57 -3.58 -15.16
CA VAL A 92 -5.33 -3.92 -14.46
C VAL A 92 -5.21 -5.44 -14.35
N SER A 93 -4.30 -6.02 -15.13
CA SER A 93 -3.91 -7.44 -15.03
C SER A 93 -3.00 -7.73 -13.84
N GLU A 94 -2.97 -8.98 -13.37
CA GLU A 94 -2.03 -9.42 -12.32
C GLU A 94 -0.57 -9.23 -12.76
N ASP A 95 -0.23 -9.52 -14.03
CA ASP A 95 1.12 -9.33 -14.56
C ASP A 95 1.61 -7.88 -14.47
N MET A 96 0.71 -6.89 -14.60
CA MET A 96 1.07 -5.47 -14.40
C MET A 96 1.40 -5.19 -12.94
N VAL A 97 0.65 -5.79 -12.01
CA VAL A 97 0.90 -5.65 -10.58
C VAL A 97 2.21 -6.36 -10.22
N ASP A 98 2.46 -7.55 -10.73
CA ASP A 98 3.67 -8.35 -10.46
C ASP A 98 4.97 -7.66 -10.86
N ARG A 99 4.95 -6.84 -11.92
CA ARG A 99 6.13 -6.03 -12.31
C ARG A 99 6.59 -5.08 -11.21
N TYR A 100 5.68 -4.53 -10.39
CA TYR A 100 6.06 -3.68 -9.25
C TYR A 100 6.80 -4.43 -8.15
N PHE A 101 6.66 -5.76 -8.11
CA PHE A 101 7.29 -6.62 -7.11
C PHE A 101 8.46 -7.42 -7.68
N SER A 102 8.78 -7.22 -8.96
CA SER A 102 9.97 -7.83 -9.57
C SER A 102 11.25 -7.24 -8.95
N PRO A 103 12.27 -8.07 -8.72
CA PRO A 103 13.54 -7.60 -8.17
C PRO A 103 14.23 -6.63 -9.13
N LEU A 104 15.06 -5.75 -8.57
CA LEU A 104 15.96 -4.91 -9.34
C LEU A 104 17.07 -5.76 -9.99
N SER A 105 17.81 -5.15 -10.92
CA SER A 105 18.98 -5.78 -11.54
C SER A 105 20.06 -6.16 -10.52
N GLU A 106 20.93 -7.12 -10.83
CA GLU A 106 22.04 -7.50 -9.93
C GLU A 106 22.96 -6.34 -9.55
N SER A 107 23.07 -5.31 -10.40
CA SER A 107 23.84 -4.09 -10.12
C SER A 107 23.18 -3.13 -9.12
N GLU A 108 21.89 -3.32 -8.82
CA GLU A 108 21.11 -2.49 -7.91
C GLU A 108 20.41 -3.38 -6.89
N PRO A 109 21.04 -3.70 -5.75
CA PRO A 109 20.43 -4.59 -4.77
C PRO A 109 19.20 -3.94 -4.12
N ASP A 110 18.26 -4.78 -3.71
CA ASP A 110 17.08 -4.33 -2.97
C ASP A 110 17.44 -3.73 -1.60
N LEU A 111 16.50 -2.95 -1.08
CA LEU A 111 16.58 -2.41 0.27
C LEU A 111 16.59 -3.54 1.32
N ASP A 112 17.72 -3.72 1.99
CA ASP A 112 17.83 -4.63 3.14
C ASP A 112 17.21 -3.98 4.38
N LEU A 113 16.03 -4.46 4.77
CA LEU A 113 15.35 -3.98 5.95
C LEU A 113 15.82 -4.77 7.19
N PRO A 114 16.08 -4.11 8.34
CA PRO A 114 16.50 -4.76 9.56
C PRO A 114 15.33 -5.48 10.28
N THR A 115 14.58 -6.32 9.57
CA THR A 115 13.36 -6.97 10.07
C THR A 115 13.64 -7.85 11.29
N LYS A 116 14.79 -8.53 11.31
CA LYS A 116 15.25 -9.36 12.44
C LYS A 116 15.44 -8.57 13.74
N GLN A 117 15.81 -7.29 13.66
CA GLN A 117 16.00 -6.44 14.83
C GLN A 117 14.65 -6.00 15.43
N ARG A 118 13.61 -5.83 14.59
CA ARG A 118 12.24 -5.54 15.03
C ARG A 118 11.62 -6.72 15.78
N GLU A 119 11.82 -7.94 15.29
CA GLU A 119 11.31 -9.17 15.93
C GLU A 119 11.93 -9.39 17.31
N ALA A 120 13.21 -9.05 17.50
CA ALA A 120 13.88 -9.08 18.80
C ALA A 120 13.24 -8.10 19.81
N PHE A 121 12.75 -6.95 19.35
CA PHE A 121 12.00 -6.00 20.18
C PHE A 121 10.59 -6.51 20.54
N ILE A 122 9.88 -7.10 19.57
CA ILE A 122 8.53 -7.65 19.78
C ILE A 122 8.56 -8.86 20.74
N SER A 123 9.57 -9.72 20.61
CA SER A 123 9.77 -10.88 21.50
C SER A 123 10.17 -10.46 22.91
N ARG A 124 11.03 -9.45 23.07
CA ARG A 124 11.38 -8.87 24.39
C ARG A 124 10.21 -8.13 25.04
N GLY A 125 9.35 -7.47 24.26
CA GLY A 125 8.17 -6.76 24.75
C GLY A 125 6.99 -7.65 25.18
N ARG A 126 6.94 -8.90 24.72
CA ARG A 126 5.95 -9.89 25.20
C ARG A 126 6.31 -10.51 26.56
N GLY A 127 7.59 -10.47 26.96
CA GLY A 127 8.05 -10.93 28.28
C GLY A 127 7.89 -9.89 29.40
N SER A 128 7.82 -8.60 29.07
CA SER A 128 7.77 -7.51 30.06
C SER A 128 6.36 -7.02 30.43
N ASN A 129 5.32 -7.41 29.68
CA ASN A 129 3.93 -7.04 30.01
C ASN A 129 3.26 -7.98 31.03
N LEU A 130 3.75 -9.22 31.21
CA LEU A 130 3.21 -10.08 32.26
C LEU A 130 3.49 -9.50 33.66
N SER A 131 4.66 -8.89 33.87
CA SER A 131 5.03 -8.31 35.17
C SER A 131 4.24 -7.04 35.51
N TYR A 132 3.85 -6.24 34.51
CA TYR A 132 3.07 -5.02 34.72
C TYR A 132 1.60 -5.34 35.05
N VAL A 133 1.00 -6.30 34.32
CA VAL A 133 -0.38 -6.76 34.59
C VAL A 133 -0.46 -7.51 35.93
N GLN A 134 0.58 -8.25 36.31
CA GLN A 134 0.66 -8.88 37.64
C GLN A 134 0.83 -7.86 38.76
N ARG A 135 1.62 -6.80 38.55
CA ARG A 135 1.83 -5.72 39.53
C ARG A 135 0.60 -4.82 39.70
N LEU A 136 -0.20 -4.62 38.66
CA LEU A 136 -1.48 -3.91 38.76
C LEU A 136 -2.56 -4.76 39.46
N LYS A 137 -2.58 -6.09 39.24
CA LYS A 137 -3.49 -6.99 39.99
C LYS A 137 -3.17 -7.06 41.49
N SER A 138 -1.92 -6.85 41.91
CA SER A 138 -1.55 -6.76 43.33
C SER A 138 -1.86 -5.40 43.99
N LEU A 139 -2.14 -4.36 43.21
CA LEU A 139 -2.42 -3.00 43.71
C LEU A 139 -3.91 -2.64 43.73
N THR A 140 -4.80 -3.56 43.33
CA THR A 140 -6.26 -3.37 43.40
C THR A 140 -6.92 -4.22 44.50
N ILE A 141 -6.13 -4.88 45.35
CA ILE A 141 -6.62 -5.54 46.56
C ILE A 141 -5.82 -4.99 47.76
N GLN A 142 -6.14 -3.76 48.14
CA GLN A 142 -6.07 -3.25 49.52
C GLN A 142 -7.27 -2.35 49.75
#